data_AF-A0A3N5NZV0-F1
#
_entry.id   AF-A0A3N5NZV0-F1
#
_cell.length_a   1.000
_cell.length_b   1.000
_cell.length_c   1.000
_cell.angle_alpha   90.00
_cell.angle_beta   90.00
_cell.angle_gamma   90.00
#
_symmetry.space_group_name_H-M   'P 1'
#
loop_
_entity.id
_entity.type
_entity.pdbx_description
1 polymer ?
#
loop_
_entity_poly.entity_id
_entity_poly.type
_entity_poly.pdbx_seq_one_letter_code
_entity_poly.pdbx_strand_id
1 'polypeptide(L)'
;METTVAVRSRPKSVGSRRRALRDWLRALPYLAPSLILFTVFVFVPLIRSIVLSLYGTNPIGQMTNFVGLRYYERLLTSASYHNSLLVTLRFVLYTVPGVLLVGLILSTLANLRLR
;
A
#
# COMPACT_ATOMS: atom_id res chain seq x y z
N MET A 1 -8.35 13.69 53.26
CA MET A 1 -6.88 13.69 53.10
C MET A 1 -6.58 13.31 51.66
N GLU A 2 -6.54 14.29 50.77
CA GLU A 2 -6.27 14.12 49.34
C GLU A 2 -4.77 14.31 49.09
N THR A 3 -4.07 13.26 48.66
CA THR A 3 -2.71 13.40 48.14
C THR A 3 -2.75 13.50 46.62
N THR A 4 -2.84 14.74 46.15
CA THR A 4 -2.66 15.12 44.74
C THR A 4 -1.21 14.84 44.33
N VAL A 5 -0.99 13.74 43.62
CA VAL A 5 0.28 13.44 42.97
C VAL A 5 0.47 14.43 41.82
N ALA A 6 1.33 15.42 42.02
CA ALA A 6 1.73 16.36 40.98
C ALA A 6 2.47 15.61 39.86
N VAL A 7 1.79 15.45 38.72
CA VAL A 7 2.40 14.96 37.48
C VAL A 7 3.39 16.01 37.00
N ARG A 8 4.68 15.77 37.25
CA ARG A 8 5.78 16.63 36.79
C ARG A 8 5.92 16.48 35.28
N SER A 9 5.27 17.36 34.54
CA SER A 9 5.41 17.49 33.08
C SER A 9 6.87 17.84 32.73
N ARG A 10 7.62 16.86 32.21
CA ARG A 10 8.97 17.07 31.70
C ARG A 10 8.92 18.03 30.50
N PRO A 11 9.73 19.10 30.45
CA PRO A 11 9.74 20.01 29.32
C PRO A 11 10.22 19.26 28.07
N LYS A 12 9.44 19.31 26.99
CA LYS A 12 9.81 18.77 25.68
C LYS A 12 11.00 19.59 25.15
N SER A 13 12.22 19.10 25.36
CA SER A 13 13.43 19.80 24.93
C SER A 13 13.46 19.96 23.41
N VAL A 14 13.68 21.20 22.96
CA VAL A 14 13.79 21.62 21.56
C VAL A 14 14.96 20.93 20.83
N GLY A 15 15.86 20.24 21.57
CA GLY A 15 16.90 19.36 21.03
C GLY A 15 16.43 17.96 20.56
N SER A 16 15.14 17.68 20.60
CA SER A 16 14.52 16.39 20.22
C SER A 16 14.68 16.06 18.72
N ARG A 17 14.54 17.05 17.83
CA ARG A 17 14.49 16.80 16.38
C ARG A 17 15.84 16.39 15.79
N ARG A 18 16.93 17.03 16.23
CA ARG A 18 18.30 16.66 15.82
C ARG A 18 18.73 15.29 16.35
N ARG A 19 18.26 14.90 17.53
CA ARG A 19 18.48 13.55 18.09
C ARG A 19 17.69 12.49 17.32
N ALA A 20 16.40 12.73 17.07
CA ALA A 20 15.56 11.85 16.28
C ALA A 20 16.13 11.61 14.87
N LEU A 21 16.59 12.65 14.18
CA LEU A 21 17.24 12.50 12.86
C LEU A 21 18.52 11.67 12.94
N ARG A 22 19.32 11.84 13.99
CA ARG A 22 20.57 11.10 14.21
C ARG A 22 20.29 9.63 14.54
N ASP A 23 19.23 9.34 15.27
CA ASP A 23 18.78 7.98 15.58
C ASP A 23 18.18 7.29 14.33
N TRP A 24 17.44 8.02 13.50
CA TRP A 24 16.98 7.54 12.18
C TRP A 24 18.15 7.21 11.24
N LEU A 25 19.17 8.07 11.19
CA LEU A 25 20.38 7.80 10.40
C LEU A 25 21.13 6.55 10.89
N ARG A 26 21.09 6.26 12.19
CA ARG A 26 21.68 5.05 12.78
C ARG A 26 20.86 3.79 12.50
N ALA A 27 19.54 3.92 12.38
CA ALA A 27 18.65 2.82 12.01
C ALA A 27 18.73 2.46 10.51
N LEU A 28 19.05 3.44 9.66
CA LEU A 28 19.04 3.28 8.21
C LEU A 28 19.91 2.12 7.68
N PRO A 29 21.14 1.85 8.18
CA PRO A 29 21.94 0.71 7.73
C PRO A 29 21.31 -0.65 8.02
N TYR A 30 20.57 -0.76 9.13
CA TYR A 30 19.86 -2.00 9.48
C TYR A 30 18.65 -2.25 8.55
N LEU A 31 18.00 -1.17 8.09
CA LEU A 31 16.92 -1.23 7.10
C LEU A 31 17.44 -1.27 5.65
N ALA A 32 18.67 -0.85 5.40
CA ALA A 32 19.24 -0.73 4.06
C ALA A 32 19.10 -2.01 3.22
N PRO A 33 19.43 -3.23 3.69
CA PRO A 33 19.33 -4.41 2.84
C PRO A 33 17.89 -4.73 2.41
N SER A 34 16.89 -4.57 3.30
CA SER A 34 15.50 -4.79 2.95
C SER A 34 14.97 -3.69 2.03
N LEU A 35 15.35 -2.43 2.27
CA LEU A 35 14.98 -1.30 1.41
C LEU A 35 15.58 -1.42 0.00
N ILE A 36 16.83 -1.86 -0.11
CA ILE A 36 17.49 -2.09 -1.41
C ILE A 36 16.73 -3.17 -2.18
N LEU A 37 16.45 -4.32 -1.57
CA LEU A 37 15.69 -5.40 -2.21
C LEU A 37 14.29 -4.93 -2.62
N PHE A 38 13.57 -4.27 -1.71
CA PHE A 38 12.25 -3.74 -2.00
C PHE A 38 12.29 -2.74 -3.17
N THR A 39 13.32 -1.88 -3.22
CA THR A 39 13.47 -0.91 -4.30
C THR A 39 13.75 -1.57 -5.64
N VAL A 40 14.70 -2.50 -5.70
CA VAL A 40 15.10 -3.18 -6.93
C VAL A 40 13.97 -4.07 -7.47
N PHE A 41 13.25 -4.78 -6.60
CA PHE A 41 12.26 -5.76 -7.02
C PHE A 41 10.83 -5.24 -7.08
N VAL A 42 10.51 -4.13 -6.41
CA VAL A 42 9.15 -3.55 -6.43
C VAL A 42 9.15 -2.21 -7.15
N PHE A 43 9.94 -1.23 -6.69
CA PHE A 43 9.88 0.12 -7.23
C PHE A 43 10.42 0.23 -8.66
N VAL A 44 11.56 -0.41 -8.97
CA VAL A 44 12.11 -0.41 -10.34
C VAL A 44 11.13 -1.00 -11.37
N PRO A 45 10.58 -2.22 -11.20
CA PRO A 45 9.60 -2.74 -12.15
C PRO A 45 8.29 -1.94 -12.16
N LEU A 46 7.84 -1.40 -11.02
CA LEU A 46 6.66 -0.54 -10.97
C LEU A 46 6.84 0.72 -11.83
N ILE A 47 7.98 1.40 -11.70
CA ILE A 47 8.28 2.59 -12.51
C ILE A 47 8.37 2.20 -13.98
N ARG A 48 9.05 1.09 -14.32
CA ARG A 48 9.10 0.59 -15.70
C ARG A 48 7.71 0.31 -16.28
N SER A 49 6.81 -0.26 -15.49
CA SER A 49 5.42 -0.51 -15.90
C SER A 49 4.64 0.79 -16.16
N ILE A 50 4.80 1.81 -15.31
CA ILE A 50 4.18 3.12 -15.50
C ILE A 50 4.74 3.81 -16.76
N VAL A 51 6.05 3.74 -16.98
CA VAL A 51 6.65 4.28 -18.20
C VAL A 51 6.07 3.53 -19.40
N LEU A 52 6.11 2.20 -19.41
CA LEU A 52 5.61 1.38 -20.52
C LEU A 52 4.13 1.62 -20.83
N SER A 53 3.28 1.87 -19.84
CA SER A 53 1.86 2.16 -20.09
C SER A 53 1.60 3.48 -20.83
N LEU A 54 2.59 4.38 -20.93
CA LEU A 54 2.55 5.61 -21.72
C LEU A 54 3.06 5.43 -23.16
N TYR A 55 3.71 4.30 -23.46
CA TYR A 55 4.20 3.96 -24.80
C TYR A 55 3.26 2.98 -25.50
N GLY A 56 3.20 3.09 -26.83
CA GLY A 56 2.61 2.09 -27.70
C GLY A 56 3.48 0.86 -27.76
N THR A 57 2.84 -0.30 -27.57
CA THR A 57 3.47 -1.60 -27.66
C THR A 57 2.97 -2.28 -28.93
N ASN A 58 3.89 -2.65 -29.83
CA ASN A 58 3.55 -3.51 -30.96
C ASN A 58 3.21 -4.93 -30.47
N PRO A 59 2.52 -5.78 -31.26
CA PRO A 59 2.21 -7.17 -30.87
C PRO A 59 3.41 -8.03 -30.45
N ILE A 60 4.63 -7.59 -30.80
CA ILE A 60 5.92 -8.24 -30.48
C ILE A 60 6.55 -7.64 -29.20
N GLY A 61 5.89 -6.72 -28.50
CA GLY A 61 6.35 -6.17 -27.23
C GLY A 61 7.33 -4.99 -27.34
N GLN A 62 7.65 -4.52 -28.56
CA GLN A 62 8.56 -3.39 -28.76
C GLN A 62 7.86 -2.05 -28.48
N MET A 63 8.51 -1.20 -27.69
CA MET A 63 8.12 0.20 -27.47
C MET A 63 8.31 0.96 -28.78
N THR A 64 7.23 1.38 -29.41
CA THR A 64 7.31 2.15 -30.66
C THR A 64 7.21 3.64 -30.40
N ASN A 65 6.02 4.11 -30.04
CA ASN A 65 5.73 5.54 -30.00
C ASN A 65 5.22 5.96 -28.62
N PHE A 66 5.70 7.09 -28.10
CA PHE A 66 5.11 7.71 -26.93
C PHE A 66 3.71 8.22 -27.29
N VAL A 67 2.66 7.68 -26.66
CA VAL A 67 1.28 8.08 -26.94
C VAL A 67 0.62 8.83 -25.78
N GLY A 68 1.33 8.98 -24.66
CA GLY A 68 0.85 9.63 -23.46
C GLY A 68 -0.41 8.97 -22.90
N LEU A 69 -1.43 9.77 -22.61
CA LEU A 69 -2.64 9.33 -21.91
C LEU A 69 -3.74 8.75 -22.84
N ARG A 70 -3.52 8.73 -24.15
CA ARG A 70 -4.54 8.32 -25.13
C ARG A 70 -5.04 6.88 -24.94
N TYR A 71 -4.20 5.96 -24.44
CA TYR A 71 -4.66 4.61 -24.12
C TYR A 71 -5.60 4.57 -22.93
N TYR A 72 -5.39 5.42 -21.94
CA TYR A 72 -6.27 5.51 -20.78
C TYR A 72 -7.64 6.05 -21.20
N GLU A 73 -7.71 7.09 -22.02
CA GLU A 73 -8.99 7.59 -22.55
C GLU A 73 -9.76 6.50 -23.31
N ARG A 74 -9.09 5.74 -24.19
CA ARG A 74 -9.71 4.63 -24.93
C ARG A 74 -10.19 3.51 -24.00
N LEU A 75 -9.42 3.19 -22.97
CA LEU A 75 -9.78 2.16 -22.00
C LEU A 75 -11.00 2.62 -21.17
N LEU A 76 -10.95 3.85 -20.67
CA LEU A 76 -12.01 4.49 -19.86
C LEU A 76 -13.28 4.80 -20.65
N THR A 77 -13.28 4.72 -21.98
CA THR A 77 -14.48 4.90 -22.82
C THR A 77 -15.03 3.57 -23.34
N SER A 78 -14.29 2.47 -23.17
CA SER A 78 -14.69 1.16 -23.65
C SER A 78 -15.79 0.55 -22.76
N ALA A 79 -16.91 0.15 -23.38
CA ALA A 79 -18.00 -0.52 -22.66
C ALA A 79 -17.57 -1.84 -22.01
N SER A 80 -16.65 -2.58 -22.66
CA SER A 80 -16.11 -3.83 -22.11
C SER A 80 -15.32 -3.59 -20.83
N TYR A 81 -14.49 -2.54 -20.80
CA TYR A 81 -13.71 -2.18 -19.61
C TYR A 81 -14.62 -1.83 -18.43
N HIS A 82 -15.66 -1.02 -18.65
CA HIS A 82 -16.64 -0.70 -17.61
C HIS A 82 -17.38 -1.93 -17.10
N ASN A 83 -17.76 -2.84 -18.01
CA ASN A 83 -18.42 -4.07 -17.61
C ASN A 83 -17.49 -4.92 -16.71
N SER A 84 -16.24 -5.11 -17.11
CA SER A 84 -15.25 -5.83 -16.30
C SER A 84 -15.00 -5.16 -14.94
N LEU A 85 -14.97 -3.83 -14.90
CA LEU A 85 -14.84 -3.07 -13.65
C LEU A 85 -16.04 -3.30 -12.73
N LEU A 86 -17.27 -3.25 -13.27
CA LEU A 86 -18.49 -3.51 -12.50
C LEU A 86 -18.58 -4.95 -11.99
N VAL A 87 -18.19 -5.92 -12.81
CA VAL A 87 -18.14 -7.34 -12.40
C VAL A 87 -17.13 -7.51 -11.27
N THR A 88 -15.94 -6.93 -11.41
CA THR A 88 -14.90 -6.99 -10.37
C THR A 88 -15.34 -6.29 -9.08
N LEU A 89 -15.99 -5.13 -9.19
CA LEU A 89 -16.49 -4.40 -8.04
C LEU A 89 -17.58 -5.18 -7.30
N ARG A 90 -18.54 -5.77 -8.04
CA ARG A 90 -19.56 -6.66 -7.46
C ARG A 90 -18.92 -7.89 -6.81
N PHE A 91 -17.92 -8.49 -7.45
CA PHE A 91 -17.17 -9.60 -6.89
C PHE A 91 -16.52 -9.22 -5.56
N VAL A 92 -15.79 -8.10 -5.49
CA VAL A 92 -15.17 -7.61 -4.25
C VAL A 92 -16.24 -7.34 -3.18
N LEU A 93 -17.34 -6.70 -3.57
CA LEU A 93 -18.44 -6.36 -2.64
C LEU A 93 -19.12 -7.58 -2.03
N TYR A 94 -19.18 -8.71 -2.73
CA TYR A 94 -19.73 -9.96 -2.18
C TYR A 94 -18.68 -10.79 -1.45
N THR A 95 -17.48 -10.89 -2.00
CA THR A 95 -16.43 -11.76 -1.46
C THR A 95 -15.82 -11.21 -0.19
N VAL A 96 -15.50 -9.92 -0.11
CA VAL A 96 -14.83 -9.35 1.07
C VAL A 96 -15.71 -9.44 2.32
N PRO A 97 -16.97 -8.97 2.32
CA PRO A 97 -17.85 -9.16 3.48
C PRO A 97 -18.10 -10.62 3.78
N GLY A 98 -18.27 -11.48 2.76
CA GLY A 98 -18.47 -12.91 2.95
C GLY A 98 -17.30 -13.56 3.70
N VAL A 99 -16.07 -13.30 3.26
CA VAL A 99 -14.85 -13.81 3.92
C VAL A 99 -14.70 -13.24 5.33
N LEU A 100 -15.00 -11.96 5.54
CA LEU A 100 -14.95 -11.34 6.87
C LEU A 100 -15.98 -11.93 7.83
N LEU A 101 -17.21 -12.13 7.39
CA LEU A 101 -18.27 -12.75 8.19
C LEU A 101 -17.90 -14.17 8.59
N VAL A 102 -17.45 -14.98 7.62
CA VAL A 102 -17.01 -16.36 7.90
C VAL A 102 -15.81 -16.36 8.85
N GLY A 103 -14.81 -15.50 8.60
CA GLY A 103 -13.64 -15.38 9.47
C GLY A 103 -14.01 -14.96 10.90
N LEU A 104 -14.95 -14.03 11.06
CA LEU A 104 -15.44 -13.59 12.36
C LEU A 104 -16.20 -14.70 13.09
N ILE A 105 -17.11 -15.40 12.40
CA ILE A 105 -17.84 -16.54 12.98
C ILE A 105 -16.85 -17.62 13.45
N LEU A 106 -15.90 -18.00 12.59
CA LEU A 106 -14.88 -19.00 12.96
C LEU A 106 -14.00 -18.53 14.13
N SER A 107 -13.60 -17.26 14.14
CA SER A 107 -12.83 -16.67 15.25
C SER A 107 -13.61 -16.72 16.57
N THR A 108 -14.89 -16.35 16.57
CA THR A 108 -15.73 -16.40 17.78
C THR A 108 -15.93 -17.83 18.28
N LEU A 109 -16.18 -18.79 17.38
CA LEU A 109 -16.33 -20.20 17.75
C LEU A 109 -15.04 -20.79 18.32
N ALA A 110 -13.89 -20.49 17.71
CA ALA A 110 -12.58 -20.91 18.22
C ALA A 110 -12.29 -20.30 19.61
N ASN A 111 -12.62 -19.02 19.81
CA ASN A 111 -12.43 -18.34 21.09
C ASN A 111 -13.32 -18.91 22.22
N LEU A 112 -14.52 -19.38 21.89
CA LEU A 112 -15.42 -20.05 22.85
C LEU A 112 -14.95 -21.47 23.23
N ARG A 113 -14.21 -22.15 22.34
CA ARG A 113 -13.74 -23.54 22.55
C ARG A 113 -12.41 -23.64 23.31
N LEU A 114 -11.68 -22.53 23.41
CA LEU A 114 -10.37 -22.43 24.09
C LEU A 114 -10.49 -21.83 25.51
N ARG A 115 -11.70 -21.58 25.97
CA ARG A 115 -12.04 -21.33 27.39
C ARG A 115 -12.74 -22.55 27.96
#